data_AF-A0A6J5TI70-F1
#
_entry.id   AF-A0A6J5TI70-F1
#
_cell.length_a   1.000
_cell.length_b   1.000
_cell.length_c   1.000
_cell.angle_alpha   90.00
_cell.angle_beta   90.00
_cell.angle_gamma   90.00
#
_symmetry.space_group_name_H-M   'P 1'
#
loop_
_entity.id
_entity.type
_entity.pdbx_description
1 polymer ?
#
loop_
_entity_poly.entity_id
_entity_poly.type
_entity_poly.pdbx_seq_one_letter_code
_entity_poly.pdbx_strand_id
1 'polypeptide(L)'
;MEFENEHIVMLPFMAQGHIIPFLALAKQIHQRTNFTITIATTPPNIQSLQSTIATSSNNNTINLAKLSFCSTDHGLLPNTETPKNLPLSKQINLLAASVSLEVPARRLISDIMEKEGRLPLCIISDVFFGWANDVADSLGTVNVSFTTGGAYGTADSTSIWLNLPHRSTEEDFFIIADQPRQQ
;
A
#
# COMPACT_ATOMS: atom_id res chain seq x y z
N MET A 1 -15.62 3.90 -25.83
CA MET A 1 -14.87 4.86 -25.00
C MET A 1 -13.68 4.10 -24.46
N GLU A 2 -12.50 4.60 -24.79
CA GLU A 2 -11.22 3.89 -24.98
C GLU A 2 -10.46 3.72 -23.66
N PHE A 3 -10.70 2.64 -22.92
CA PHE A 3 -9.82 2.17 -21.83
C PHE A 3 -9.42 0.70 -22.05
N GLU A 4 -9.23 0.31 -23.31
CA GLU A 4 -8.73 -1.03 -23.60
C GLU A 4 -7.25 -1.11 -23.21
N ASN A 5 -6.90 -2.09 -22.36
CA ASN A 5 -5.54 -2.40 -21.91
C ASN A 5 -4.89 -1.38 -20.98
N GLU A 6 -5.61 -0.74 -20.07
CA GLU A 6 -5.00 0.08 -19.00
C GLU A 6 -4.24 -0.76 -17.97
N HIS A 7 -3.27 -0.14 -17.27
CA HIS A 7 -2.48 -0.79 -16.22
C HIS A 7 -2.59 -0.04 -14.90
N ILE A 8 -2.95 -0.75 -13.83
CA ILE A 8 -2.94 -0.25 -12.45
C ILE A 8 -1.81 -0.92 -11.66
N VAL A 9 -1.00 -0.12 -10.97
CA VAL A 9 0.02 -0.62 -10.03
C VAL A 9 -0.48 -0.45 -8.61
N MET A 10 -0.50 -1.53 -7.84
CA MET A 10 -0.96 -1.56 -6.45
C MET A 10 0.22 -1.73 -5.49
N LEU A 11 0.31 -0.85 -4.48
CA LEU A 11 1.36 -0.82 -3.48
C LEU A 11 0.76 -1.02 -2.07
N PRO A 12 0.39 -2.27 -1.67
CA PRO A 12 -0.06 -2.55 -0.32
C PRO A 12 1.07 -2.43 0.69
N PHE A 13 0.75 -2.02 1.92
CA PHE A 13 1.70 -2.16 3.03
C PHE A 13 2.01 -3.64 3.29
N MET A 14 3.22 -3.92 3.79
CA MET A 14 3.79 -5.28 3.93
C MET A 14 3.15 -6.14 5.03
N ALA A 15 1.87 -5.91 5.33
CA ALA A 15 1.09 -6.58 6.36
C ALA A 15 -0.08 -7.34 5.74
N GLN A 16 -0.37 -8.53 6.26
CA GLN A 16 -1.45 -9.38 5.74
C GLN A 16 -2.82 -8.68 5.76
N GLY A 17 -3.09 -7.88 6.80
CA GLY A 17 -4.32 -7.08 6.91
C GLY A 17 -4.47 -6.01 5.82
N HIS A 18 -3.40 -5.67 5.10
CA HIS A 18 -3.40 -4.74 3.98
C HIS A 18 -3.38 -5.50 2.64
N ILE A 19 -2.50 -6.49 2.52
CA ILE A 19 -2.32 -7.29 1.30
C ILE A 19 -3.62 -8.00 0.88
N ILE A 20 -4.39 -8.57 1.83
CA ILE A 20 -5.62 -9.30 1.50
C ILE A 20 -6.70 -8.36 0.91
N PRO A 21 -7.04 -7.20 1.53
CA PRO A 21 -7.93 -6.23 0.92
C PRO A 21 -7.49 -5.74 -0.46
N PHE A 22 -6.19 -5.49 -0.66
CA PHE A 22 -5.67 -5.10 -1.98
C PHE A 22 -5.87 -6.21 -3.02
N LEU A 23 -5.64 -7.47 -2.66
CA LEU A 23 -5.93 -8.60 -3.54
C LEU A 23 -7.43 -8.70 -3.87
N ALA A 24 -8.30 -8.49 -2.88
CA ALA A 24 -9.75 -8.48 -3.10
C ALA A 24 -10.18 -7.34 -4.04
N LEU A 25 -9.61 -6.15 -3.86
CA LEU A 25 -9.82 -5.00 -4.73
C LEU A 25 -9.35 -5.28 -6.16
N ALA A 26 -8.14 -5.83 -6.32
CA ALA A 26 -7.60 -6.23 -7.61
C ALA A 26 -8.53 -7.21 -8.34
N LYS A 27 -9.03 -8.24 -7.62
CA LYS A 27 -10.00 -9.19 -8.17
C LYS A 27 -11.29 -8.50 -8.63
N GLN A 28 -11.81 -7.56 -7.85
CA GLN A 28 -13.03 -6.82 -8.21
C GLN A 28 -12.85 -5.91 -9.43
N ILE A 29 -11.72 -5.20 -9.53
CA ILE A 29 -11.42 -4.34 -10.70
C ILE A 29 -11.26 -5.22 -11.94
N HIS A 30 -10.48 -6.29 -11.86
CA HIS A 30 -10.23 -7.20 -12.97
C HIS A 30 -11.51 -7.90 -13.47
N GLN A 31 -12.48 -8.16 -12.60
CA GLN A 31 -13.77 -8.74 -13.00
C GLN A 31 -14.67 -7.78 -13.80
N ARG A 32 -14.45 -6.47 -13.67
CA ARG A 32 -15.31 -5.43 -14.26
C ARG A 32 -14.65 -4.71 -15.43
N THR A 33 -13.36 -4.93 -15.64
CA THR A 33 -12.52 -4.19 -16.58
C THR A 33 -11.52 -5.13 -17.22
N ASN A 34 -10.98 -4.75 -18.38
CA ASN A 34 -9.87 -5.46 -19.01
C ASN A 34 -8.51 -4.93 -18.56
N PHE A 35 -8.43 -4.37 -17.35
CA PHE A 35 -7.21 -3.74 -16.86
C PHE A 35 -6.19 -4.79 -16.42
N THR A 36 -4.94 -4.53 -16.76
CA THR A 36 -3.78 -5.22 -16.19
C THR A 36 -3.55 -4.68 -14.79
N ILE A 37 -3.39 -5.56 -13.81
CA ILE A 37 -3.15 -5.16 -12.41
C ILE A 37 -1.87 -5.82 -11.93
N THR A 38 -0.94 -5.01 -11.44
CA THR A 38 0.29 -5.48 -10.80
C THR A 38 0.25 -5.14 -9.32
N ILE A 39 0.31 -6.14 -8.45
CA ILE A 39 0.52 -5.95 -7.01
C ILE A 39 2.01 -6.06 -6.72
N ALA A 40 2.62 -4.99 -6.24
CA ALA A 40 4.04 -4.95 -5.89
C ALA A 40 4.23 -5.02 -4.37
N THR A 41 4.99 -6.01 -3.91
CA THR A 41 5.31 -6.18 -2.49
C THR A 41 6.63 -6.92 -2.31
N THR A 42 7.04 -7.16 -1.07
CA THR A 42 8.34 -7.79 -0.78
C THR A 42 8.34 -9.30 -1.05
N PRO A 43 9.51 -9.92 -1.31
CA PRO A 43 9.59 -11.32 -1.70
C PRO A 43 8.88 -12.32 -0.76
N PRO A 44 8.97 -12.21 0.58
CA PRO A 44 8.25 -13.12 1.49
C PRO A 44 6.72 -13.02 1.35
N ASN A 45 6.20 -11.80 1.13
CA ASN A 45 4.77 -11.55 0.97
C ASN A 45 4.24 -12.08 -0.38
N ILE A 46 5.07 -12.04 -1.43
CA ILE A 46 4.74 -12.61 -2.75
C ILE A 46 4.45 -14.10 -2.66
N GLN A 47 5.25 -14.86 -1.91
CA GLN A 47 5.05 -16.30 -1.76
C GLN A 47 3.68 -16.63 -1.14
N SER A 48 3.28 -15.87 -0.10
CA SER A 48 1.97 -16.01 0.54
C SER A 48 0.81 -15.65 -0.42
N LEU A 49 1.00 -14.60 -1.23
CA LEU A 49 0.03 -14.20 -2.25
C LEU A 49 -0.14 -15.27 -3.34
N GLN A 50 0.96 -15.85 -3.82
CA GLN A 50 0.92 -16.90 -4.84
C GLN A 50 0.09 -18.10 -4.38
N SER A 51 0.26 -18.56 -3.14
CA SER A 51 -0.57 -19.64 -2.59
C SER A 51 -2.06 -19.26 -2.52
N THR A 52 -2.37 -17.99 -2.21
CA THR A 52 -3.74 -17.48 -2.13
C THR A 52 -4.39 -17.32 -3.51
N ILE A 53 -3.61 -16.97 -4.54
CA ILE A 53 -4.09 -16.85 -5.92
C ILE A 53 -4.27 -18.23 -6.55
N ALA A 54 -3.34 -19.16 -6.33
CA ALA A 54 -3.39 -20.52 -6.90
C ALA A 54 -4.61 -21.33 -6.43
N THR A 55 -5.14 -21.03 -5.25
CA THR A 55 -6.34 -21.69 -4.71
C THR A 55 -7.64 -21.11 -5.27
N SER A 56 -7.61 -19.96 -5.95
CA SER A 56 -8.79 -19.42 -6.63
C SER A 56 -8.92 -19.98 -8.05
N SER A 57 -10.00 -20.72 -8.30
CA SER A 57 -10.29 -21.43 -9.56
C SER A 57 -10.54 -20.55 -10.79
N ASN A 58 -10.38 -19.24 -10.66
CA ASN A 58 -10.56 -18.30 -11.76
C ASN A 58 -9.17 -17.93 -12.28
N ASN A 59 -8.99 -17.96 -13.60
CA ASN A 59 -7.79 -17.55 -14.35
C ASN A 59 -7.49 -16.04 -14.15
N ASN A 60 -7.25 -15.62 -12.91
CA ASN A 60 -6.97 -14.25 -12.54
C ASN A 60 -5.51 -13.93 -12.88
N THR A 61 -5.30 -13.24 -14.00
CA THR A 61 -4.02 -12.67 -14.45
C THR A 61 -3.67 -11.41 -13.66
N ILE A 62 -3.67 -11.51 -12.32
CA ILE A 62 -3.08 -10.47 -11.45
C ILE A 62 -1.58 -10.70 -11.43
N ASN A 63 -0.82 -9.73 -11.91
CA ASN A 63 0.63 -9.76 -11.90
C ASN A 63 1.16 -9.48 -10.49
N LEU A 64 2.24 -10.15 -10.12
CA LEU A 64 2.93 -9.94 -8.86
C LEU A 64 4.35 -9.45 -9.13
N ALA A 65 4.73 -8.32 -8.55
CA ALA A 65 6.06 -7.74 -8.69
C ALA A 65 6.80 -7.72 -7.33
N LYS A 66 8.09 -8.05 -7.37
CA LYS A 66 8.94 -8.06 -6.17
C LYS A 66 9.58 -6.69 -6.00
N LEU A 67 9.39 -6.09 -4.83
CA LEU A 67 10.12 -4.91 -4.40
C LEU A 67 11.27 -5.35 -3.51
N SER A 68 12.50 -4.97 -3.88
CA SER A 68 13.67 -5.26 -3.06
C SER A 68 13.57 -4.50 -1.73
N PHE A 69 13.63 -5.23 -0.63
CA PHE A 69 13.61 -4.68 0.72
C PHE A 69 14.59 -5.48 1.58
N CYS A 70 15.41 -4.79 2.36
CA CYS A 70 16.41 -5.40 3.22
C CYS A 70 16.20 -4.92 4.65
N SER A 71 15.54 -5.74 5.46
CA SER A 71 15.21 -5.40 6.86
C SER A 71 16.45 -5.05 7.70
N THR A 72 17.59 -5.70 7.46
CA THR A 72 18.83 -5.47 8.21
C THR A 72 19.44 -4.08 7.97
N ASP A 73 19.22 -3.48 6.81
CA ASP A 73 19.71 -2.13 6.49
C ASP A 73 19.03 -1.06 7.37
N HIS A 74 17.94 -1.44 8.04
CA HIS A 74 17.13 -0.60 8.91
C HIS A 74 17.16 -1.03 10.39
N GLY A 75 18.13 -1.86 10.79
CA GLY A 75 18.28 -2.31 12.18
C GLY A 75 17.17 -3.25 12.66
N LEU A 76 16.46 -3.89 11.73
CA LEU A 76 15.53 -4.98 12.00
C LEU A 76 16.24 -6.33 11.88
N LEU A 77 15.66 -7.38 12.47
CA LEU A 77 16.20 -8.72 12.33
C LEU A 77 16.04 -9.22 10.88
N PRO A 78 16.92 -10.11 10.39
CA PRO A 78 16.77 -10.72 9.08
C PRO A 78 15.38 -11.30 8.87
N ASN A 79 14.82 -11.15 7.66
CA ASN A 79 13.49 -11.61 7.26
C ASN A 79 12.32 -10.97 8.05
N THR A 80 12.54 -9.81 8.67
CA THR A 80 11.49 -9.02 9.32
C THR A 80 10.80 -8.11 8.29
N GLU A 81 10.07 -8.73 7.37
CA GLU A 81 9.38 -8.02 6.27
C GLU A 81 7.86 -8.11 6.39
N THR A 82 7.39 -8.63 7.53
CA THR A 82 5.99 -8.67 7.92
C THR A 82 5.92 -8.25 9.38
N PRO A 83 4.92 -7.43 9.80
CA PRO A 83 4.78 -7.03 11.20
C PRO A 83 4.37 -8.18 12.14
N LYS A 84 4.11 -9.38 11.59
CA LYS A 84 3.64 -10.54 12.35
C LYS A 84 4.63 -10.88 13.47
N ASN A 85 4.14 -10.90 14.70
CA ASN A 85 4.90 -11.20 15.91
C ASN A 85 6.00 -10.18 16.28
N LEU A 86 5.96 -8.96 15.72
CA LEU A 86 6.89 -7.90 16.13
C LEU A 86 6.36 -7.11 17.33
N PRO A 87 7.22 -6.80 18.33
CA PRO A 87 6.91 -5.78 19.32
C PRO A 87 6.54 -4.45 18.66
N LEU A 88 5.68 -3.64 19.29
CA LEU A 88 5.21 -2.37 18.73
C LEU A 88 6.36 -1.45 18.30
N SER A 89 7.44 -1.38 19.08
CA SER A 89 8.65 -0.61 18.73
C SER A 89 9.29 -1.05 17.42
N LYS A 90 9.27 -2.35 17.12
CA LYS A 90 9.78 -2.90 15.86
C LYS A 90 8.81 -2.73 14.70
N GLN A 91 7.51 -2.65 14.95
CA GLN A 91 6.52 -2.28 13.93
C GLN A 91 6.69 -0.81 13.49
N ILE A 92 6.98 0.10 14.42
CA ILE A 92 7.31 1.51 14.10
C ILE A 92 8.58 1.57 13.23
N ASN A 93 9.62 0.81 13.60
CA ASN A 93 10.83 0.73 12.78
C ASN A 93 10.55 0.16 11.38
N LEU A 94 9.65 -0.83 11.25
CA LEU A 94 9.24 -1.36 9.95
C LEU A 94 8.47 -0.32 9.12
N LEU A 95 7.60 0.46 9.75
CA LEU A 95 6.90 1.57 9.09
C LEU A 95 7.90 2.61 8.58
N ALA A 96 8.87 3.03 9.40
CA ALA A 96 9.93 3.94 8.99
C ALA A 96 10.80 3.36 7.87
N ALA A 97 11.18 2.08 7.99
CA ALA A 97 11.95 1.37 6.96
C ALA A 97 11.19 1.29 5.63
N SER A 98 9.85 1.24 5.65
CA SER A 98 9.05 1.11 4.44
C SER A 98 9.18 2.28 3.46
N VAL A 99 9.74 3.42 3.90
CA VAL A 99 10.11 4.52 3.00
C VAL A 99 11.16 4.09 1.98
N SER A 100 12.03 3.14 2.31
CA SER A 100 13.04 2.63 1.36
C SER A 100 12.43 1.87 0.17
N LEU A 101 11.15 1.52 0.23
CA LEU A 101 10.41 0.93 -0.89
C LEU A 101 10.12 1.93 -2.01
N GLU A 102 10.26 3.23 -1.78
CA GLU A 102 10.04 4.26 -2.80
C GLU A 102 10.92 4.01 -4.04
N VAL A 103 12.22 3.79 -3.84
CA VAL A 103 13.20 3.60 -4.92
C VAL A 103 12.87 2.36 -5.79
N PRO A 104 12.69 1.14 -5.23
CA PRO A 104 12.33 -0.01 -6.03
C PRO A 104 10.93 0.10 -6.64
N ALA A 105 9.97 0.76 -5.99
CA ALA A 105 8.63 0.97 -6.55
C ALA A 105 8.67 1.93 -7.75
N ARG A 106 9.37 3.06 -7.63
CA ARG A 106 9.60 4.01 -8.73
C ARG A 106 10.23 3.31 -9.92
N ARG A 107 11.29 2.52 -9.68
CA ARG A 107 11.95 1.75 -10.73
C ARG A 107 10.99 0.78 -11.42
N LEU A 108 10.23 0.00 -10.65
CA LEU A 108 9.23 -0.92 -11.20
C LEU A 108 8.23 -0.20 -12.12
N ILE A 109 7.71 0.95 -11.68
CA ILE A 109 6.73 1.72 -12.46
C ILE A 109 7.38 2.27 -13.74
N SER A 110 8.61 2.78 -13.66
CA SER A 110 9.36 3.21 -14.85
C SER A 110 9.63 2.05 -15.82
N ASP A 111 9.99 0.86 -15.33
CA ASP A 111 10.21 -0.32 -16.17
C ASP A 111 8.91 -0.76 -16.87
N ILE A 112 7.76 -0.66 -16.18
CA ILE A 112 6.43 -0.91 -16.76
C ILE A 112 6.13 0.12 -17.86
N MET A 113 6.37 1.40 -17.60
CA MET A 113 6.16 2.48 -18.56
C MET A 113 6.99 2.29 -19.84
N GLU A 114 8.27 1.95 -19.69
CA GLU A 114 9.17 1.71 -20.81
C GLU A 114 8.70 0.50 -21.64
N LYS A 115 8.34 -0.59 -20.96
CA LYS A 115 7.87 -1.82 -21.62
C LYS A 115 6.55 -1.64 -22.37
N GLU A 116 5.62 -0.87 -21.81
CA GLU A 116 4.28 -0.70 -22.39
C GLU A 116 4.18 0.52 -23.31
N GLY A 117 5.17 1.42 -23.30
CA GLY A 117 5.17 2.65 -24.09
C GLY A 117 4.11 3.67 -23.65
N ARG A 118 3.53 3.51 -22.46
CA ARG A 118 2.49 4.39 -21.90
C ARG A 118 2.53 4.44 -20.38
N LEU A 119 1.88 5.45 -19.81
CA LEU A 119 1.72 5.59 -18.37
C LEU A 119 0.74 4.54 -17.83
N PRO A 120 0.94 4.06 -16.58
CA PRO A 120 -0.14 3.40 -15.84
C PRO A 120 -1.30 4.37 -15.65
N LEU A 121 -2.52 3.85 -15.69
CA LEU A 121 -3.74 4.60 -15.44
C LEU A 121 -3.69 5.29 -14.07
N CYS A 122 -3.28 4.53 -13.06
CA CYS A 122 -3.03 5.04 -11.72
C CYS A 122 -2.15 4.11 -10.90
N ILE A 123 -1.61 4.66 -9.83
CA ILE A 123 -1.07 3.93 -8.69
C ILE A 123 -2.18 3.87 -7.65
N ILE A 124 -2.41 2.70 -7.06
CA ILE A 124 -3.24 2.56 -5.87
C ILE A 124 -2.30 2.21 -4.72
N SER A 125 -2.12 3.13 -3.77
CA SER A 125 -1.15 2.98 -2.68
C SER A 125 -1.82 2.85 -1.33
N ASP A 126 -1.14 2.15 -0.43
CA ASP A 126 -1.51 2.15 0.97
C ASP A 126 -1.33 3.53 1.59
N VAL A 127 -2.17 3.88 2.56
CA VAL A 127 -2.08 5.16 3.29
C VAL A 127 -0.74 5.33 4.02
N PHE A 128 -0.02 4.25 4.29
CA PHE A 128 1.33 4.31 4.86
C PHE A 128 2.43 4.72 3.87
N PHE A 129 2.15 4.71 2.56
CA PHE A 129 3.10 5.07 1.51
C PHE A 129 2.85 6.49 1.01
N GLY A 130 2.99 7.48 1.90
CA GLY A 130 2.84 8.90 1.53
C GLY A 130 3.74 9.33 0.36
N TRP A 131 4.92 8.73 0.24
CA TRP A 131 5.87 8.92 -0.87
C TRP A 131 5.32 8.51 -2.24
N ALA A 132 4.24 7.72 -2.31
CA ALA A 132 3.64 7.31 -3.57
C ALA A 132 3.02 8.48 -4.34
N ASN A 133 2.64 9.56 -3.65
CA ASN A 133 2.20 10.81 -4.31
C ASN A 133 3.35 11.43 -5.11
N ASP A 134 4.53 11.59 -4.49
CA ASP A 134 5.71 12.17 -5.14
C ASP A 134 6.18 11.30 -6.32
N VAL A 135 6.07 9.97 -6.18
CA VAL A 135 6.35 9.03 -7.29
C VAL A 135 5.36 9.25 -8.43
N ALA A 136 4.06 9.31 -8.15
CA ALA A 136 3.03 9.51 -9.18
C ALA A 136 3.22 10.83 -9.93
N ASP A 137 3.39 11.93 -9.19
CA ASP A 137 3.56 13.27 -9.74
C ASP A 137 4.79 13.36 -10.66
N SER A 138 5.92 12.81 -10.21
CA SER A 138 7.16 12.83 -11.00
C SER A 138 7.10 11.97 -12.27
N LEU A 139 6.24 10.95 -12.30
CA LEU A 139 6.06 10.07 -13.45
C LEU A 139 4.87 10.50 -14.33
N GLY A 140 4.11 11.52 -13.93
CA GLY A 140 2.96 12.04 -14.66
C GLY A 140 1.71 11.17 -14.58
N THR A 141 1.59 10.31 -13.56
CA THR A 141 0.38 9.52 -13.28
C THR A 141 -0.32 10.04 -12.02
N VAL A 142 -1.44 9.42 -11.63
CA VAL A 142 -2.18 9.76 -10.41
C VAL A 142 -2.06 8.68 -9.36
N ASN A 143 -1.99 9.09 -8.09
CA ASN A 143 -2.07 8.18 -6.95
C ASN A 143 -3.46 8.20 -6.33
N VAL A 144 -4.01 7.02 -6.06
CA VAL A 144 -5.26 6.82 -5.31
C VAL A 144 -4.93 6.08 -4.03
N SER A 145 -5.09 6.73 -2.88
CA SER A 145 -4.87 6.06 -1.60
C SER A 145 -6.02 5.11 -1.26
N PHE A 146 -5.68 3.88 -0.87
CA PHE A 146 -6.63 2.89 -0.39
C PHE A 146 -6.39 2.61 1.09
N THR A 147 -7.37 2.97 1.92
CA THR A 147 -7.40 2.64 3.34
C THR A 147 -8.09 1.30 3.55
N THR A 148 -7.43 0.38 4.25
CA THR A 148 -7.98 -0.93 4.58
C THR A 148 -8.77 -0.95 5.90
N GLY A 149 -8.74 0.17 6.63
CA GLY A 149 -9.53 0.39 7.84
C GLY A 149 -10.97 0.81 7.55
N GLY A 150 -11.80 0.80 8.60
CA GLY A 150 -13.16 1.33 8.52
C GLY A 150 -13.17 2.86 8.48
N ALA A 151 -14.19 3.44 7.85
CA ALA A 151 -14.30 4.88 7.63
C ALA A 151 -14.13 5.73 8.92
N TYR A 152 -14.68 5.27 10.04
CA TYR A 152 -14.53 5.92 11.34
C TYR A 152 -13.05 5.95 11.78
N GLY A 153 -12.40 4.80 11.87
CA GLY A 153 -11.00 4.72 12.29
C GLY A 153 -10.04 5.48 11.36
N THR A 154 -10.34 5.52 10.06
CA THR A 154 -9.59 6.34 9.10
C THR A 154 -9.81 7.83 9.36
N ALA A 155 -11.05 8.28 9.58
CA ALA A 155 -11.36 9.67 9.90
C ALA A 155 -10.68 10.12 11.20
N ASP A 156 -10.71 9.29 12.24
CA ASP A 156 -10.01 9.53 13.51
C ASP A 156 -8.51 9.70 13.28
N SER A 157 -7.91 8.76 12.56
CA SER A 157 -6.48 8.78 12.23
C SER A 157 -6.11 10.05 11.47
N THR A 158 -6.87 10.40 10.43
CA THR A 158 -6.67 11.62 9.64
C THR A 158 -6.81 12.88 10.50
N SER A 159 -7.83 12.96 11.37
CA SER A 159 -8.02 14.11 12.26
C SER A 159 -6.87 14.26 13.25
N ILE A 160 -6.37 13.16 13.83
CA ILE A 160 -5.19 13.18 14.70
C ILE A 160 -3.97 13.74 13.96
N TRP A 161 -3.73 13.30 12.73
CA TRP A 161 -2.57 13.75 11.95
C TRP A 161 -2.66 15.21 11.51
N LEU A 162 -3.85 15.70 11.17
CA LEU A 162 -4.05 17.08 10.74
C LEU A 162 -3.99 18.07 11.91
N ASN A 163 -4.53 17.69 13.08
CA ASN A 163 -4.69 18.60 14.21
C ASN A 163 -3.61 18.44 15.30
N LEU A 164 -2.92 17.30 15.33
CA LEU A 164 -1.89 16.94 16.33
C LEU A 164 -2.28 17.35 17.77
N PRO A 165 -3.48 16.95 18.26
CA PRO A 165 -4.02 17.46 19.53
C PRO A 165 -3.13 17.18 20.74
N HIS A 166 -2.36 16.08 20.70
CA HIS A 166 -1.34 15.72 21.70
C HIS A 166 -0.22 16.77 21.86
N ARG A 167 -0.05 17.70 20.91
CA ARG A 167 0.92 18.82 21.04
C ARG A 167 0.33 20.05 21.71
N SER A 168 -0.99 20.08 21.92
CA SER A 168 -1.73 21.23 22.44
C SER A 168 -2.13 21.06 23.91
N THR A 169 -1.73 19.96 24.55
CA THR A 169 -2.06 19.66 25.95
C THR A 169 -0.96 18.81 26.59
N GLU A 170 -0.82 18.91 27.92
CA GLU A 170 0.02 18.02 28.74
C GLU A 170 -0.79 16.85 29.34
N GLU A 171 -2.11 16.84 29.12
CA GLU A 171 -3.01 15.79 29.60
C GLU A 171 -2.79 14.47 28.85
N ASP A 172 -2.91 13.35 29.57
CA ASP A 172 -2.81 12.01 28.98
C ASP A 172 -3.97 11.69 28.01
N PHE A 173 -5.09 12.41 28.13
CA PHE A 173 -6.28 12.24 27.30
C PHE A 173 -6.65 13.53 26.57
N PHE A 174 -6.94 13.41 25.28
CA PHE A 174 -7.33 14.54 24.43
C PHE A 174 -8.49 14.17 23.52
N ILE A 175 -9.28 15.18 23.16
CA ILE A 175 -10.42 15.03 22.26
C ILE A 175 -9.91 15.12 20.81
N ILE A 176 -10.38 14.22 19.95
CA ILE A 176 -10.11 14.27 18.51
C ILE A 176 -11.11 15.25 17.88
N ALA A 177 -10.60 16.24 17.14
CA ALA A 177 -11.44 17.21 16.45
C ALA A 177 -12.34 16.52 15.40
N ASP A 178 -13.49 17.14 15.10
CA ASP A 178 -14.45 16.71 14.08
C ASP A 178 -15.10 15.33 14.30
N GLN A 179 -15.06 14.82 15.54
CA GLN A 179 -15.78 13.60 15.91
C GLN A 179 -17.27 13.89 16.17
N PRO A 180 -18.20 13.07 15.63
CA PRO A 180 -19.58 13.10 16.08
C PRO A 180 -19.61 12.72 17.57
N ARG A 181 -20.26 13.55 18.40
CA ARG A 181 -20.45 13.21 19.82
C ARG A 181 -21.20 11.88 19.87
N GLN A 182 -20.61 10.88 20.50
CA GLN A 182 -21.33 9.64 20.81
C GLN A 182 -22.52 10.03 21.70
N GLN A 183 -23.74 9.74 21.22
CA GLN A 183 -24.97 9.90 21.99
C GLN A 183 -25.13 8.75 22.97
#